data_AF-K5WUR3-F1
#
_entry.id   AF-K5WUR3-F1
#
_cell.length_a   1.000
_cell.length_b   1.000
_cell.length_c   1.000
_cell.angle_alpha   90.00
_cell.angle_beta   90.00
_cell.angle_gamma   90.00
#
_symmetry.space_group_name_H-M   'P 1'
#
loop_
_entity.id
_entity.type
_entity.pdbx_description
1 polymer ?
#
loop_
_entity_poly.entity_id
_entity_poly.type
_entity_poly.pdbx_seq_one_letter_code
_entity_poly.pdbx_strand_id
1 'polypeptide(L)'
;LDAFEARLDKAAGWLYLMVEQEQRIHFQGIQDSPVKMWEALEAVHRQKRAGMRFNAYDDLFSIRKLEEESLQSLINRVESSKRKIKELRPSSFTLEQLDDELASMA
;
A
#
# COMPACT_ATOMS: atom_id res chain seq x y z
N LEU A 1 24.64 -17.33 -12.85
CA LEU A 1 23.25 -17.64 -12.48
C LEU A 1 23.13 -17.83 -10.97
N ASP A 2 24.02 -18.62 -10.38
CA ASP A 2 24.00 -19.03 -8.97
C ASP A 2 23.89 -17.87 -7.96
N ALA A 3 24.64 -16.78 -8.17
CA ALA A 3 24.61 -15.64 -7.28
C ALA A 3 23.29 -14.84 -7.35
N PHE A 4 22.57 -14.89 -8.47
CA PHE A 4 21.26 -14.25 -8.63
C PHE A 4 20.17 -15.10 -8.00
N GLU A 5 20.17 -16.41 -8.27
CA GLU A 5 19.23 -17.37 -7.67
C GLU A 5 19.37 -17.39 -6.14
N ALA A 6 20.60 -17.43 -5.62
CA ALA A 6 20.84 -17.36 -4.18
C ALA A 6 20.32 -16.05 -3.53
N ARG A 7 20.20 -14.95 -4.28
CA ARG A 7 19.57 -13.71 -3.78
C ARG A 7 18.06 -13.82 -3.75
N LEU A 8 17.45 -14.48 -4.75
CA LEU A 8 16.02 -14.72 -4.78
C LEU A 8 15.60 -15.64 -3.62
N ASP A 9 16.34 -16.72 -3.38
CA ASP A 9 16.08 -17.63 -2.26
C ASP A 9 16.18 -16.92 -0.91
N LYS A 10 17.21 -16.08 -0.73
CA LYS A 10 17.34 -15.25 0.47
C LYS A 10 16.17 -14.29 0.63
N ALA A 11 15.73 -13.63 -0.44
CA ALA A 11 14.59 -12.72 -0.40
C ALA A 11 13.30 -13.46 -0.04
N ALA A 12 13.05 -14.65 -0.59
CA ALA A 12 11.89 -15.47 -0.25
C ALA A 12 11.93 -15.91 1.21
N GLY A 13 13.11 -16.35 1.70
CA GLY A 13 13.33 -16.68 3.10
C GLY A 13 13.04 -15.50 4.03
N TRP A 14 13.53 -14.30 3.69
CA TRP A 14 13.23 -13.09 4.46
C TRP A 14 11.75 -12.75 4.49
N LEU A 15 11.06 -12.79 3.34
CA LEU A 15 9.62 -12.54 3.28
C LEU A 15 8.84 -13.52 4.15
N TYR A 16 9.19 -14.82 4.10
CA TYR A 16 8.53 -15.85 4.89
C TYR A 16 8.74 -15.67 6.41
N LEU A 17 9.96 -15.30 6.81
CA LEU A 17 10.32 -15.15 8.22
C LEU A 17 9.80 -13.84 8.83
N MET A 18 9.69 -12.77 8.05
CA MET A 18 9.32 -11.44 8.54
C MET A 18 7.81 -11.21 8.63
N VAL A 19 6.99 -12.01 7.93
CA VAL A 19 5.53 -11.94 8.09
C VAL A 19 5.06 -12.75 9.29
N GLU A 20 3.96 -12.30 9.87
CA GLU A 20 3.21 -13.05 10.88
C GLU A 20 2.79 -14.42 10.34
N GLN A 21 2.68 -15.41 11.23
CA GLN A 21 2.44 -16.80 10.84
C GLN A 21 1.12 -16.96 10.07
N GLU A 22 0.11 -16.20 10.45
CA GLU A 22 -1.23 -16.15 9.86
C GLU A 22 -1.20 -15.65 8.41
N GLN A 23 -0.27 -14.76 8.07
CA GLN A 23 -0.13 -14.20 6.72
C GLN A 23 0.55 -15.17 5.75
N ARG A 24 1.26 -16.21 6.26
CA ARG A 24 1.96 -17.20 5.43
C ARG A 24 1.02 -18.02 4.56
N ILE A 25 -0.28 -18.04 4.87
CA ILE A 25 -1.31 -18.64 4.00
C ILE A 25 -1.25 -18.08 2.58
N HIS A 26 -0.89 -16.80 2.43
CA HIS A 26 -0.79 -16.12 1.14
C HIS A 26 0.41 -16.58 0.29
N PHE A 27 1.35 -17.35 0.86
CA PHE A 27 2.53 -17.84 0.16
C PHE A 27 2.41 -19.27 -0.37
N GLN A 28 1.30 -19.97 -0.12
CA GLN A 28 1.16 -21.36 -0.52
C GLN A 28 1.26 -21.53 -2.05
N GLY A 29 2.24 -22.33 -2.49
CA GLY A 29 2.48 -22.64 -3.90
C GLY A 29 3.32 -21.60 -4.65
N ILE A 30 3.84 -20.57 -3.97
CA ILE A 30 4.66 -19.50 -4.57
C ILE A 30 5.93 -19.19 -3.77
N GLN A 31 6.32 -20.06 -2.82
CA GLN A 31 7.44 -19.84 -1.90
C GLN A 31 8.82 -19.78 -2.58
N ASP A 32 8.92 -20.21 -3.83
CA ASP A 32 10.10 -20.17 -4.68
C ASP A 32 10.29 -18.84 -5.42
N SER A 33 9.29 -17.96 -5.38
CA SER A 33 9.32 -16.69 -6.09
C SER A 33 9.07 -15.52 -5.13
N PRO A 34 10.14 -14.83 -4.66
CA PRO A 34 9.97 -13.67 -3.78
C PRO A 34 9.14 -12.55 -4.43
N VAL A 35 9.16 -12.45 -5.77
CA VAL A 35 8.33 -11.49 -6.51
C VAL A 35 6.86 -11.81 -6.34
N LYS A 36 6.45 -13.06 -6.60
CA LYS A 36 5.05 -13.47 -6.41
C LYS A 36 4.62 -13.36 -4.95
N MET A 37 5.50 -13.69 -4.00
CA MET A 37 5.22 -13.52 -2.58
C MET A 37 4.94 -12.05 -2.24
N TRP A 38 5.76 -11.12 -2.75
CA TRP A 38 5.53 -9.70 -2.55
C TRP A 38 4.22 -9.22 -3.20
N GLU A 39 3.94 -9.65 -4.44
CA GLU A 39 2.69 -9.33 -5.14
C GLU A 39 1.46 -9.85 -4.38
N ALA A 40 1.53 -11.03 -3.77
CA ALA A 40 0.46 -11.58 -2.95
C ALA A 40 0.21 -10.72 -1.70
N LEU A 41 1.27 -10.28 -1.01
CA LEU A 41 1.13 -9.34 0.12
C LEU A 41 0.55 -8.01 -0.34
N GLU A 42 1.02 -7.46 -1.46
CA GLU A 42 0.51 -6.21 -2.01
C GLU A 42 -0.98 -6.33 -2.33
N ALA A 43 -1.42 -7.43 -2.94
CA ALA A 43 -2.82 -7.66 -3.27
C ALA A 43 -3.73 -7.71 -2.03
N VAL A 44 -3.26 -8.32 -0.93
CA VAL A 44 -4.03 -8.46 0.31
C VAL A 44 -4.05 -7.15 1.10
N HIS A 45 -2.90 -6.49 1.24
CA HIS A 45 -2.74 -5.34 2.15
C HIS A 45 -2.90 -3.98 1.47
N ARG A 46 -2.71 -3.89 0.14
CA ARG A 46 -2.86 -2.66 -0.65
C ARG A 46 -3.94 -2.82 -1.70
N GLN A 47 -5.15 -3.15 -1.26
CA GLN A 47 -6.29 -3.32 -2.14
C GLN A 47 -6.63 -2.01 -2.86
N LYS A 48 -6.31 -1.93 -4.16
CA LYS A 48 -6.50 -0.75 -5.02
C LYS A 48 -7.96 -0.58 -5.48
N ARG A 49 -8.91 -0.71 -4.54
CA ARG A 49 -10.36 -0.61 -4.77
C ARG A 49 -10.92 0.74 -4.28
N ALA A 50 -12.05 1.17 -4.86
CA ALA A 50 -12.67 2.46 -4.58
C ALA A 50 -12.89 2.70 -3.08
N GLY A 51 -13.39 1.72 -2.33
CA GLY A 51 -13.60 1.87 -0.88
C GLY A 51 -12.33 2.17 -0.08
N MET A 52 -11.17 1.61 -0.46
CA MET A 52 -9.91 1.93 0.22
C MET A 52 -9.43 3.34 -0.12
N ARG A 53 -9.65 3.80 -1.35
CA ARG A 53 -9.37 5.18 -1.75
C ARG A 53 -10.29 6.17 -1.06
N PHE A 54 -11.58 5.87 -0.95
CA PHE A 54 -12.56 6.65 -0.20
C PHE A 54 -12.08 6.86 1.25
N ASN A 55 -11.71 5.80 1.95
CA ASN A 55 -11.15 5.91 3.31
C ASN A 55 -9.87 6.77 3.36
N ALA A 56 -9.01 6.70 2.34
CA ALA A 56 -7.81 7.51 2.28
C ALA A 56 -8.08 9.00 2.00
N TYR A 57 -9.12 9.31 1.21
CA TYR A 57 -9.59 10.69 1.04
C TYR A 57 -10.21 11.23 2.32
N ASP A 58 -11.03 10.44 3.01
CA ASP A 58 -11.60 10.80 4.31
C ASP A 58 -10.51 11.05 5.35
N ASP A 59 -9.50 10.18 5.43
CA ASP A 59 -8.30 10.37 6.25
C ASP A 59 -7.61 11.72 5.94
N LEU A 60 -7.45 12.06 4.66
CA LEU A 60 -6.84 13.33 4.22
C LEU A 60 -7.67 14.54 4.65
N PHE A 61 -8.98 14.53 4.38
CA PHE A 61 -9.87 15.65 4.65
C PHE A 61 -10.13 15.86 6.15
N SER A 62 -10.00 14.79 6.93
CA SER A 62 -10.07 14.79 8.38
C SER A 62 -8.82 15.35 9.06
N ILE A 63 -7.72 15.58 8.32
CA ILE A 63 -6.52 16.21 8.90
C ILE A 63 -6.86 17.62 9.39
N ARG A 64 -6.58 17.85 10.67
CA ARG A 64 -6.62 19.16 11.34
C ARG A 64 -5.31 19.35 12.08
N LYS A 65 -4.79 20.59 12.07
CA LYS A 65 -3.63 20.96 12.87
C LYS A 65 -3.98 20.77 14.35
N LEU A 66 -3.17 20.01 15.07
CA LEU A 66 -3.31 19.91 16.53
C LEU A 66 -2.68 21.14 17.22
N GLU A 67 -3.12 21.45 18.44
CA GLU A 67 -2.67 22.64 19.20
C GLU A 67 -1.15 22.69 19.30
N GLU A 68 -0.54 21.61 19.80
CA GLU A 68 0.90 21.46 20.01
C GLU A 68 1.67 20.92 18.79
N GLU A 69 1.01 20.76 17.64
CA GLU A 69 1.66 20.24 16.44
C GLU A 69 2.39 21.34 15.67
N SER A 70 3.64 21.06 15.29
CA SER A 70 4.42 21.92 14.40
C SER A 70 3.90 21.87 12.97
N LEU A 71 4.06 22.95 12.21
CA LEU A 71 3.67 22.99 10.79
C LEU A 71 4.38 21.90 9.97
N GLN A 72 5.63 21.59 10.29
CA GLN A 72 6.38 20.53 9.60
C GLN A 72 5.76 19.15 9.83
N SER A 73 5.32 18.85 11.05
CA SER A 73 4.62 17.60 11.37
C SER A 73 3.31 17.49 10.59
N LEU A 74 2.53 18.58 10.55
CA LEU A 74 1.29 18.63 9.78
C LEU A 74 1.54 18.39 8.29
N ILE A 75 2.53 19.05 7.69
CA ILE A 75 2.92 18.85 6.29
C ILE A 75 3.28 17.39 6.04
N ASN A 76 4.07 16.78 6.93
CA ASN A 76 4.47 15.38 6.80
C ASN A 76 3.26 14.42 6.80
N ARG A 77 2.24 14.70 7.63
CA ARG A 77 0.98 13.91 7.64
C ARG A 77 0.19 14.08 6.36
N VAL A 78 0.06 15.31 5.87
CA VAL A 78 -0.62 15.61 4.59
C VAL A 78 0.08 14.90 3.43
N GLU A 79 1.41 15.01 3.34
CA GLU A 79 2.20 14.34 2.29
C GLU A 79 2.13 12.82 2.38
N SER A 80 2.12 12.26 3.60
CA SER A 80 1.94 10.82 3.81
C SER A 80 0.55 10.36 3.35
N SER A 81 -0.50 11.11 3.66
CA SER A 81 -1.86 10.79 3.21
C SER A 81 -1.99 10.88 1.68
N LYS A 82 -1.42 11.93 1.05
CA LYS A 82 -1.35 12.03 -0.42
C LYS A 82 -0.62 10.85 -1.05
N ARG A 83 0.47 10.37 -0.45
CA ARG A 83 1.23 9.20 -0.93
C ARG A 83 0.37 7.92 -0.85
N LYS A 84 -0.32 7.69 0.27
CA LYS A 84 -1.25 6.57 0.46
C LYS A 84 -2.34 6.55 -0.60
N ILE A 85 -2.94 7.71 -0.90
CA ILE A 85 -3.93 7.83 -1.99
C ILE A 85 -3.32 7.39 -3.32
N LYS A 86 -2.11 7.85 -3.66
CA LYS A 86 -1.44 7.46 -4.91
C LYS A 86 -1.13 5.97 -4.97
N GLU A 87 -0.70 5.36 -3.88
CA GLU A 87 -0.41 3.93 -3.80
C GLU A 87 -1.65 3.05 -3.99
N LEU A 88 -2.84 3.56 -3.67
CA LEU A 88 -4.12 2.86 -3.83
C LEU A 88 -4.77 3.04 -5.22
N ARG A 89 -4.11 3.77 -6.13
CA ARG A 89 -4.57 3.93 -7.51
C ARG A 89 -4.11 2.74 -8.36
N PRO A 90 -5.04 2.09 -9.08
CA PRO A 90 -4.69 1.18 -10.17
C PRO A 90 -3.81 1.90 -11.20
N SER A 91 -3.02 1.13 -11.97
CA SER A 91 -2.22 1.69 -13.06
C SER A 91 -3.07 2.35 -14.16
N SER A 92 -4.33 1.92 -14.30
CA SER A 92 -5.32 2.48 -15.22
C SER A 92 -6.11 3.68 -14.67
N PHE A 93 -5.77 4.18 -13.47
CA PHE A 93 -6.56 5.21 -12.81
C PHE A 93 -6.46 6.57 -13.52
N THR A 94 -7.58 7.15 -13.92
CA THR A 94 -7.64 8.42 -14.66
C THR A 94 -8.04 9.61 -13.79
N LEU A 95 -7.89 10.83 -14.31
CA LEU A 95 -8.40 12.04 -13.64
C LEU A 95 -9.93 12.07 -13.60
N GLU A 96 -10.59 11.61 -14.65
CA GLU A 96 -12.06 11.50 -14.67
C GLU A 96 -12.57 10.60 -13.54
N GLN A 97 -11.91 9.45 -13.29
CA GLN A 97 -12.25 8.58 -12.15
C GLN A 97 -11.99 9.24 -10.80
N LEU A 98 -10.98 10.12 -10.70
CA LEU A 98 -10.76 10.91 -9.49
C LEU A 98 -11.92 11.89 -9.27
N ASP A 99 -12.33 12.59 -10.32
CA ASP A 99 -13.43 13.56 -10.26
C ASP A 99 -14.74 12.86 -9.89
N ASP A 100 -15.03 11.70 -10.48
CA ASP A 100 -16.19 10.86 -10.13
C ASP A 100 -16.16 10.41 -8.66
N GLU A 101 -15.00 9.94 -8.17
CA GLU A 101 -14.83 9.54 -6.78
C GLU A 101 -15.06 10.71 -5.82
N LEU A 102 -14.48 11.88 -6.11
CA LEU A 102 -14.63 13.08 -5.28
C LEU A 102 -16.05 13.63 -5.32
N ALA A 103 -16.71 13.61 -6.47
CA ALA A 103 -18.11 14.01 -6.60
C ALA A 103 -19.04 13.12 -5.76
N SER A 104 -18.73 11.83 -5.61
CA SER A 104 -19.51 10.91 -4.77
C SER A 104 -19.36 11.14 -3.26
N MET A 105 -18.37 11.93 -2.83
CA MET A 105 -18.13 12.26 -1.41
C MET A 105 -18.86 13.53 -0.94
N ALA A 106 -19.35 14.36 -1.87
CA ALA A 106 -20.00 15.65 -1.60
C ALA A 106 -21.50 15.48 -1.32
#